data_AF-A0ABD2JG74-F1
#
_entry.id   AF-A0ABD2JG74-F1
#
_cell.length_a   1.000
_cell.length_b   1.000
_cell.length_c   1.000
_cell.angle_alpha   90.00
_cell.angle_beta   90.00
_cell.angle_gamma   90.00
#
_symmetry.space_group_name_H-M   'P 1'
#
loop_
_entity.id
_entity.type
_entity.pdbx_description
1 polymer ?
#
loop_
_entity_poly.entity_id
_entity_poly.type
_entity_poly.pdbx_seq_one_letter_code
_entity_poly.pdbx_strand_id
1 'polypeptide(L)'
;MDQNLKNYLPIFEFFPNHSPALFHNSVACLHTSRRLFAVHAQLRPVTPGDVQQFGIVLQLSTKKWQNELKDAVCSQLLLIKSRAGQKKKRQNFSREAIRILNDYFLEHIDLPYPDDGIKMALAEKCGITLAQVSNWFGNKRIRFRKSQLKGIEKGAKKEPKREEQ
;
A
#
# COMPACT_ATOMS: atom_id res chain seq x y z
N MET A 1 -41.58 24.01 -31.32
CA MET A 1 -40.64 24.79 -30.50
C MET A 1 -40.97 24.51 -29.05
N ASP A 2 -40.10 23.81 -28.33
CA ASP A 2 -40.12 23.84 -26.87
C ASP A 2 -38.68 24.07 -26.39
N GLN A 3 -38.36 25.34 -26.21
CA GLN A 3 -37.00 25.81 -25.84
C GLN A 3 -36.63 25.49 -24.39
N ASN A 4 -37.48 24.80 -23.62
CA ASN A 4 -37.26 24.53 -22.19
C ASN A 4 -36.46 23.26 -21.86
N LEU A 5 -36.06 22.44 -22.84
CA LEU A 5 -35.22 21.26 -22.57
C LEU A 5 -33.72 21.57 -22.38
N LYS A 6 -33.28 22.80 -22.70
CA LYS A 6 -31.88 23.21 -22.56
C LYS A 6 -31.45 23.50 -21.11
N ASN A 7 -32.40 23.65 -20.19
CA ASN A 7 -32.12 23.97 -18.79
C ASN A 7 -31.85 22.74 -17.89
N TYR A 8 -31.87 21.52 -18.44
CA TYR A 8 -31.57 20.28 -17.69
C TYR A 8 -30.11 19.82 -17.83
N LEU A 9 -29.24 20.64 -18.42
CA LEU A 9 -27.80 20.42 -18.50
C LEU A 9 -27.12 21.26 -17.41
N PRO A 10 -26.96 20.73 -16.19
CA PRO A 10 -25.60 20.51 -15.69
C PRO A 10 -25.52 19.40 -14.62
N ILE A 11 -25.71 18.13 -14.97
CA ILE A 11 -25.49 17.02 -14.01
C ILE A 11 -24.30 16.13 -14.41
N PHE A 12 -23.80 16.19 -15.65
CA PHE A 12 -22.99 15.08 -16.18
C PHE A 12 -21.64 15.45 -16.80
N GLU A 13 -21.14 16.69 -16.64
CA GLU A 13 -19.74 17.03 -16.99
C GLU A 13 -18.73 16.61 -15.89
N PHE A 14 -18.86 15.40 -15.33
CA PHE A 14 -17.97 14.96 -14.25
C PHE A 14 -17.53 13.50 -14.34
N PHE A 15 -17.22 12.98 -15.53
CA PHE A 15 -16.59 11.66 -15.62
C PHE A 15 -15.49 11.64 -16.69
N PRO A 16 -14.30 12.21 -16.43
CA PRO A 16 -13.18 12.06 -17.35
C PRO A 16 -12.57 10.66 -17.18
N ASN A 17 -12.47 9.95 -18.31
CA ASN A 17 -11.79 8.66 -18.56
C ASN A 17 -12.59 7.39 -18.21
N HIS A 18 -13.32 6.82 -19.18
CA HIS A 18 -13.98 5.52 -19.05
C HIS A 18 -13.69 4.58 -20.24
N SER A 19 -13.53 3.29 -19.92
CA SER A 19 -13.48 2.17 -20.87
C SER A 19 -14.75 2.14 -21.75
N PRO A 20 -14.67 1.73 -23.04
CA PRO A 20 -15.82 1.69 -23.95
C PRO A 20 -17.04 0.93 -23.42
N ALA A 21 -16.81 -0.11 -22.61
CA ALA A 21 -17.89 -0.89 -21.98
C ALA A 21 -18.64 -0.12 -20.89
N LEU A 22 -17.95 0.76 -20.14
CA LEU A 22 -18.58 1.63 -19.14
C LEU A 22 -19.38 2.75 -19.83
N PHE A 23 -18.90 3.25 -20.97
CA PHE A 23 -19.64 4.17 -21.81
C PHE A 23 -20.96 3.54 -22.30
N HIS A 24 -20.91 2.31 -22.82
CA HIS A 24 -22.11 1.58 -23.27
C HIS A 24 -23.13 1.36 -22.15
N ASN A 25 -22.70 0.97 -20.95
CA ASN A 25 -23.61 0.77 -19.81
C ASN A 25 -24.25 2.08 -19.35
N SER A 26 -23.49 3.18 -19.35
CA SER A 26 -24.02 4.50 -18.99
C SER A 26 -25.08 4.98 -19.99
N VAL A 27 -24.88 4.72 -21.29
CA VAL A 27 -25.82 5.06 -22.36
C VAL A 27 -27.08 4.20 -22.31
N ALA A 28 -26.93 2.90 -22.07
CA ALA A 28 -28.06 1.97 -21.91
C ALA A 28 -28.91 2.31 -20.68
N CYS A 29 -28.28 2.63 -19.56
CA CYS A 29 -28.97 3.09 -18.35
C CYS A 29 -29.77 4.37 -18.62
N LEU A 30 -29.15 5.35 -19.27
CA LEU A 30 -29.79 6.61 -19.63
C LEU A 30 -31.00 6.41 -20.56
N HIS A 31 -30.88 5.54 -21.56
CA HIS A 31 -31.98 5.21 -22.46
C HIS A 31 -33.16 4.57 -21.71
N THR A 32 -32.88 3.59 -20.86
CA THR A 32 -33.88 2.90 -20.04
C THR A 32 -34.59 3.86 -19.09
N SER A 33 -33.84 4.73 -18.39
CA SER A 33 -34.40 5.73 -17.49
C SER A 33 -35.31 6.72 -18.24
N ARG A 34 -34.91 7.21 -19.41
CA ARG A 34 -35.73 8.11 -20.24
C ARG A 34 -37.03 7.44 -20.69
N ARG A 35 -36.95 6.19 -21.15
CA ARG A 35 -38.13 5.42 -21.54
C ARG A 35 -39.07 5.19 -20.36
N LEU A 36 -38.53 4.89 -19.18
CA LEU A 36 -39.32 4.71 -17.95
C LEU A 36 -40.13 5.97 -17.64
N PHE A 37 -39.48 7.14 -17.63
CA PHE A 37 -40.17 8.41 -17.38
C PHE A 37 -41.19 8.76 -18.48
N ALA A 38 -40.89 8.48 -19.74
CA ALA A 38 -41.82 8.72 -20.84
C ALA A 38 -43.10 7.88 -20.73
N VAL A 39 -42.99 6.62 -20.28
CA VAL A 39 -44.15 5.77 -20.00
C VAL A 39 -44.91 6.25 -18.77
N HIS A 40 -44.21 6.62 -17.69
CA HIS A 40 -44.84 7.14 -16.47
C HIS A 40 -45.62 8.44 -16.72
N ALA A 41 -45.12 9.30 -17.59
CA ALA A 41 -45.75 10.56 -17.97
C ALA A 41 -47.13 10.38 -18.63
N GLN A 42 -47.42 9.19 -19.18
CA GLN A 42 -48.74 8.87 -19.75
C GLN A 42 -49.81 8.59 -18.68
N LEU A 43 -49.38 8.22 -17.46
CA LEU A 43 -50.26 7.83 -16.37
C LEU A 43 -50.45 8.94 -15.34
N ARG A 44 -49.46 9.81 -15.16
CA ARG A 44 -49.51 10.97 -14.26
C ARG A 44 -48.47 12.02 -14.65
N PRO A 45 -48.65 13.28 -14.21
CA PRO A 45 -47.59 14.27 -14.31
C PRO A 45 -46.30 13.79 -13.63
N VAL A 46 -45.19 13.83 -14.36
CA VAL A 46 -43.84 13.60 -13.85
C VAL A 46 -43.24 14.95 -13.51
N THR A 47 -42.88 15.16 -12.25
CA THR A 47 -42.30 16.41 -11.78
C THR A 47 -40.77 16.39 -11.89
N PRO A 48 -40.11 17.55 -11.95
CA PRO A 48 -38.65 17.62 -11.87
C PRO A 48 -38.08 16.96 -10.61
N GLY A 49 -38.83 16.99 -9.50
CA GLY A 49 -38.45 16.34 -8.24
C GLY A 49 -38.38 14.82 -8.36
N ASP A 50 -39.30 14.19 -9.10
CA ASP A 50 -39.30 12.74 -9.35
C ASP A 50 -38.02 12.31 -10.11
N VAL A 51 -37.61 13.11 -11.10
CA VAL A 51 -36.40 12.89 -11.89
C VAL A 51 -35.14 13.08 -11.04
N GLN A 52 -35.11 14.10 -10.18
CA GLN A 52 -34.00 14.34 -9.25
C GLN A 52 -33.85 13.21 -8.22
N GLN A 53 -34.95 12.77 -7.60
CA GLN A 53 -34.92 11.65 -6.64
C GLN A 53 -34.43 10.36 -7.28
N PHE A 54 -34.92 10.05 -8.48
CA PHE A 54 -34.41 8.91 -9.25
C PHE A 54 -32.91 9.03 -9.54
N GLY A 55 -32.43 10.21 -9.92
CA GLY A 55 -31.01 10.48 -10.11
C GLY A 55 -30.18 10.21 -8.85
N ILE A 56 -30.66 10.65 -7.68
CA ILE A 56 -30.01 10.40 -6.38
C ILE A 56 -29.94 8.89 -6.09
N VAL A 57 -31.08 8.19 -6.21
CA VAL A 57 -31.14 6.73 -5.97
C VAL A 57 -30.19 5.99 -6.91
N LEU A 58 -30.18 6.35 -8.19
CA LEU A 58 -29.29 5.75 -9.18
C LEU A 58 -27.82 5.97 -8.83
N GLN A 59 -27.43 7.19 -8.42
CA GLN A 59 -26.07 7.50 -8.00
C GLN A 59 -25.64 6.75 -6.73
N LEU A 60 -26.55 6.57 -5.77
CA LEU A 60 -26.28 5.81 -4.55
C LEU A 60 -26.11 4.32 -4.86
N SER A 61 -26.99 3.75 -5.69
CA SER A 61 -26.88 2.35 -6.14
C SER A 61 -25.60 2.13 -6.95
N THR A 62 -25.40 2.90 -8.02
CA THR A 62 -24.11 3.53 -8.39
C THR A 62 -22.87 3.17 -7.56
N LYS A 63 -22.67 4.02 -6.57
CA LYS A 63 -21.58 4.01 -5.60
C LYS A 63 -21.51 2.69 -4.83
N LYS A 64 -22.65 2.16 -4.40
CA LYS A 64 -22.72 0.90 -3.63
C LYS A 64 -22.14 -0.26 -4.43
N TRP A 65 -22.63 -0.48 -5.65
CA TRP A 65 -22.13 -1.55 -6.52
C TRP A 65 -20.66 -1.37 -6.87
N GLN A 66 -20.22 -0.12 -7.10
CA GLN A 66 -18.81 0.18 -7.32
C GLN A 66 -17.93 -0.24 -6.13
N ASN A 67 -18.37 0.00 -4.90
CA ASN A 67 -17.63 -0.38 -3.70
C ASN A 67 -17.63 -1.90 -3.51
N GLU A 68 -18.78 -2.57 -3.66
CA GLU A 68 -18.87 -4.03 -3.55
C GLU A 68 -17.97 -4.74 -4.56
N LEU A 69 -17.91 -4.25 -5.81
CA LEU A 69 -17.00 -4.77 -6.83
C LEU A 69 -15.53 -4.58 -6.44
N LYS A 70 -15.15 -3.40 -5.91
CA LYS A 70 -13.79 -3.14 -5.43
C LYS A 70 -13.43 -4.08 -4.29
N ASP A 71 -14.33 -4.25 -3.33
CA ASP A 71 -14.11 -5.10 -2.15
C ASP A 71 -13.97 -6.57 -2.54
N ALA A 72 -14.80 -7.05 -3.48
CA ALA A 72 -14.71 -8.40 -4.02
C ALA A 72 -13.36 -8.64 -4.71
N VAL A 73 -12.93 -7.71 -5.58
CA VAL A 73 -11.63 -7.80 -6.26
C VAL A 73 -10.47 -7.75 -5.26
N CYS A 74 -10.48 -6.81 -4.31
CA CYS A 74 -9.47 -6.70 -3.26
C CYS A 74 -9.35 -7.99 -2.45
N SER A 75 -10.47 -8.58 -2.05
CA SER A 75 -10.51 -9.84 -1.30
C SER A 75 -9.90 -10.99 -2.10
N GLN A 76 -10.23 -11.11 -3.39
CA GLN A 76 -9.63 -12.12 -4.27
C GLN A 76 -8.13 -11.90 -4.48
N LEU A 77 -7.69 -10.65 -4.67
CA LEU A 77 -6.28 -10.31 -4.78
C LEU A 77 -5.50 -10.64 -3.51
N LEU A 78 -6.08 -10.40 -2.33
CA LEU A 78 -5.47 -10.77 -1.05
C LEU A 78 -5.35 -12.29 -0.90
N LEU A 79 -6.34 -13.07 -1.34
CA LEU A 79 -6.28 -14.53 -1.36
C LEU A 79 -5.23 -15.07 -2.34
N ILE A 80 -5.15 -14.49 -3.54
CA ILE A 80 -4.11 -14.86 -4.52
C ILE A 80 -2.73 -14.52 -3.97
N LYS A 81 -2.57 -13.34 -3.35
CA LYS A 81 -1.32 -12.90 -2.74
C LYS A 81 -0.92 -13.76 -1.54
N SER A 82 -1.88 -14.27 -0.74
CA SER A 82 -1.57 -15.17 0.37
C SER A 82 -1.12 -16.54 -0.13
N ARG A 83 -1.72 -17.05 -1.22
CA ARG A 83 -1.32 -18.32 -1.88
C ARG A 83 0.04 -18.23 -2.56
N ALA A 84 0.30 -17.16 -3.33
CA ALA A 84 1.62 -16.86 -3.90
C ALA A 84 2.64 -16.41 -2.82
N GLY A 85 2.15 -16.10 -1.62
CA GLY A 85 2.87 -15.53 -0.50
C GLY A 85 3.35 -16.55 0.54
N GLN A 86 3.28 -17.86 0.28
CA GLN A 86 4.12 -18.84 0.98
C GLN A 86 5.61 -18.66 0.60
N LYS A 87 6.11 -17.41 0.65
CA LYS A 87 7.52 -17.14 0.76
C LYS A 87 7.99 -17.87 2.02
N LYS A 88 9.04 -18.68 1.91
CA LYS A 88 9.71 -19.32 3.06
C LYS A 88 9.73 -18.32 4.20
N LYS A 89 9.05 -18.65 5.31
CA LYS A 89 8.98 -17.83 6.52
C LYS A 89 10.41 -17.36 6.81
N ARG A 90 10.62 -16.06 6.97
CA ARG A 90 11.96 -15.52 7.28
C ARG A 90 12.49 -16.26 8.50
N GLN A 91 13.45 -17.15 8.28
CA GLN A 91 14.11 -17.87 9.36
C GLN A 91 15.19 -16.96 9.92
N ASN A 92 15.20 -16.80 11.24
CA ASN A 92 16.34 -16.20 11.90
C ASN A 92 17.56 -17.10 11.69
N PHE A 93 18.75 -16.51 11.68
CA PHE A 93 19.97 -17.31 11.68
C PHE A 93 20.03 -18.17 12.94
N SER A 94 20.66 -19.34 12.84
CA SER A 94 20.88 -20.20 13.99
C SER A 94 21.69 -19.45 15.06
N ARG A 95 21.53 -19.84 16.34
CA ARG A 95 22.32 -19.25 17.43
C ARG A 95 23.82 -19.37 17.16
N GLU A 96 24.24 -20.50 16.57
CA GLU A 96 25.64 -20.75 16.22
C GLU A 96 26.13 -19.83 15.09
N ALA A 97 25.34 -19.67 14.02
CA ALA A 97 25.69 -18.73 12.95
C ALA A 97 25.80 -17.29 13.49
N ILE A 98 24.90 -16.87 14.39
CA ILE A 98 24.97 -15.56 15.03
C ILE A 98 26.24 -15.43 15.87
N ARG A 99 26.63 -16.47 16.62
CA ARG A 99 27.84 -16.50 17.43
C ARG A 99 29.08 -16.32 16.55
N ILE A 100 29.25 -17.17 15.54
CA ILE A 100 30.39 -17.13 14.60
C ILE A 100 30.54 -15.75 13.95
N LEU A 101 29.44 -15.18 13.45
CA LEU A 101 29.47 -13.86 12.81
C LEU A 101 29.80 -12.73 13.79
N ASN A 102 29.33 -12.83 15.04
CA ASN A 102 29.65 -11.86 16.08
C ASN A 102 31.11 -11.95 16.53
N ASP A 103 31.62 -13.16 16.73
CA ASP A 103 32.99 -13.41 17.16
C ASP A 103 33.97 -12.77 16.16
N TYR A 104 33.80 -13.07 14.87
CA TYR A 104 34.61 -12.44 13.81
C TYR A 104 34.48 -10.90 13.80
N PHE A 105 33.25 -10.38 13.94
CA PHE A 105 33.01 -8.93 13.95
C PHE A 105 33.70 -8.22 15.11
N LEU A 106 33.75 -8.85 16.29
CA LEU A 106 34.39 -8.29 17.48
C LEU A 106 35.91 -8.38 17.40
N GLU A 107 36.45 -9.48 16.87
CA GLU A 107 37.88 -9.64 16.59
C GLU A 107 38.40 -8.60 15.59
N HIS A 108 37.54 -8.19 14.63
CA HIS A 108 37.88 -7.24 13.57
C HIS A 108 37.12 -5.91 13.73
N ILE A 109 36.93 -5.45 14.96
CA ILE A 109 36.06 -4.29 15.23
C ILE A 109 36.54 -3.00 14.57
N ASP A 110 37.86 -2.86 14.36
CA ASP A 110 38.47 -1.69 13.73
C ASP A 110 38.24 -1.67 12.21
N LEU A 111 38.28 -2.85 11.56
CA LEU A 111 38.07 -3.04 10.13
C LEU A 111 37.11 -4.21 9.84
N PRO A 112 35.80 -4.07 10.14
CA PRO A 112 34.82 -5.14 10.02
C PRO A 112 34.31 -5.33 8.58
N TYR A 113 35.26 -5.53 7.67
CA TYR A 113 35.08 -5.73 6.24
C TYR A 113 35.81 -7.02 5.84
N PRO A 114 35.21 -8.20 6.06
CA PRO A 114 35.77 -9.44 5.53
C PRO A 114 35.89 -9.34 4.01
N ASP A 115 36.98 -9.85 3.45
CA ASP A 115 37.10 -10.03 2.00
C ASP A 115 36.16 -11.14 1.50
N ASP A 116 36.11 -11.35 0.19
CA ASP A 116 35.21 -12.35 -0.38
C ASP A 116 35.59 -13.80 -0.02
N GLY A 117 36.87 -14.10 0.19
CA GLY A 117 37.34 -15.40 0.67
C GLY A 117 36.86 -15.70 2.09
N ILE A 118 37.00 -14.73 2.99
CA ILE A 118 36.53 -14.83 4.37
C ILE A 118 35.01 -14.90 4.42
N LYS A 119 34.29 -14.10 3.62
CA LYS A 119 32.82 -14.20 3.54
C LYS A 119 32.38 -15.58 3.07
N MET A 120 33.08 -16.21 2.13
CA MET A 120 32.79 -17.59 1.70
C MET A 120 33.01 -18.59 2.84
N ALA A 121 34.12 -18.50 3.57
CA ALA A 121 34.39 -19.37 4.71
C ALA A 121 33.34 -19.20 5.84
N LEU A 122 32.90 -17.96 6.11
CA LEU A 122 31.84 -17.67 7.07
C LEU A 122 30.48 -18.21 6.61
N ALA A 123 30.18 -18.08 5.32
CA ALA A 123 28.95 -18.62 4.71
C ALA A 123 28.86 -20.13 4.89
N GLU A 124 29.96 -20.84 4.60
CA GLU A 124 30.08 -22.29 4.78
C GLU A 124 29.89 -22.70 6.26
N LYS A 125 30.65 -22.09 7.18
CA LYS A 125 30.55 -22.38 8.62
C LYS A 125 29.15 -22.13 9.20
N CYS A 126 28.48 -21.08 8.73
CA CYS A 126 27.16 -20.68 9.23
C CYS A 126 26.00 -21.40 8.52
N GLY A 127 26.25 -22.10 7.42
CA GLY A 127 25.20 -22.70 6.58
C GLY A 127 24.25 -21.65 5.95
N ILE A 128 24.78 -20.47 5.60
CA ILE A 128 24.02 -19.37 4.98
C ILE A 128 24.69 -18.91 3.68
N THR A 129 24.00 -18.14 2.86
CA THR A 129 24.55 -17.67 1.58
C THR A 129 25.54 -16.51 1.76
N LEU A 130 26.45 -16.36 0.81
CA LEU A 130 27.41 -15.24 0.75
C LEU A 130 26.71 -13.86 0.82
N ALA A 131 25.55 -13.74 0.15
CA ALA A 131 24.74 -12.53 0.19
C ALA A 131 24.17 -12.28 1.59
N GLN A 132 23.77 -13.32 2.33
CA GLN A 132 23.31 -13.21 3.71
C GLN A 132 24.43 -12.73 4.64
N VAL A 133 25.65 -13.25 4.48
CA VAL A 133 26.85 -12.78 5.21
C VAL A 133 27.11 -11.30 4.92
N SER A 134 27.16 -10.91 3.65
CA SER A 134 27.40 -9.53 3.22
C SER A 134 26.36 -8.56 3.81
N ASN A 135 25.08 -8.92 3.72
CA ASN A 135 23.98 -8.16 4.30
C ASN A 135 24.06 -8.10 5.82
N TRP A 136 24.46 -9.17 6.49
CA TRP A 136 24.61 -9.20 7.94
C TRP A 136 25.69 -8.23 8.41
N PHE A 137 26.88 -8.25 7.80
CA PHE A 137 27.98 -7.33 8.14
C PHE A 137 27.62 -5.87 7.86
N GLY A 138 26.97 -5.58 6.72
CA GLY A 138 26.46 -4.24 6.43
C GLY A 138 25.51 -3.73 7.51
N ASN A 139 24.52 -4.55 7.88
CA ASN A 139 23.56 -4.21 8.94
C ASN A 139 24.20 -4.13 10.33
N LYS A 140 25.17 -5.00 10.65
CA LYS A 140 25.87 -5.02 11.93
C LYS A 140 26.69 -3.73 12.10
N ARG A 141 27.43 -3.28 11.09
CA ARG A 141 28.18 -2.00 11.12
C ARG A 141 27.27 -0.79 11.36
N ILE A 142 26.14 -0.71 10.64
CA ILE A 142 25.18 0.38 10.82
C ILE A 142 24.63 0.40 12.26
N ARG A 143 24.26 -0.76 12.80
CA ARG A 143 23.76 -0.88 14.18
C ARG A 143 24.82 -0.52 15.21
N PHE A 144 26.05 -0.98 15.03
CA PHE A 144 27.18 -0.69 15.91
C PHE A 144 27.49 0.82 15.94
N ARG A 145 27.58 1.46 14.77
CA ARG A 145 27.80 2.92 14.70
C ARG A 145 26.69 3.70 15.43
N LYS A 146 25.43 3.30 15.23
CA LYS A 146 24.28 3.91 15.92
C LYS A 146 24.32 3.72 17.44
N SER A 147 24.79 2.57 17.94
CA SER A 147 24.93 2.37 19.38
C SER A 147 26.05 3.20 19.98
N GLN A 148 27.19 3.34 19.28
CA GLN A 148 28.29 4.19 19.72
C GLN A 148 27.87 5.67 19.82
N LEU A 149 27.22 6.21 18.78
CA LEU A 149 26.70 7.58 18.76
C LEU A 149 25.75 7.87 19.93
N LYS A 150 24.82 6.96 20.22
CA LYS A 150 23.88 7.10 21.35
C LYS A 150 24.57 7.05 22.72
N GLY A 151 25.69 6.33 22.84
CA GLY A 151 26.49 6.29 24.06
C GLY A 151 27.14 7.65 24.35
N ILE A 152 27.67 8.29 23.30
CA ILE A 152 28.29 9.62 23.36
C ILE A 152 27.24 10.69 23.72
N GLU A 153 26.06 10.68 23.09
CA GLU A 153 24.98 11.64 23.40
C GLU A 153 24.49 11.56 24.86
N LYS A 154 24.52 10.36 25.45
CA LYS A 154 24.16 10.17 26.86
C LYS A 154 25.27 10.56 27.82
N GLY A 155 26.54 10.40 27.42
CA GLY A 155 27.71 10.85 28.17
C GLY A 155 27.81 12.38 28.24
N ALA A 156 27.55 13.07 27.14
CA ALA A 156 27.59 14.53 27.05
C ALA A 156 26.54 15.27 27.90
N LYS A 157 25.48 14.57 28.37
CA LYS A 157 24.45 15.15 29.25
C LYS A 157 24.75 15.02 30.75
N LYS A 158 25.92 14.51 31.13
CA LYS A 158 26.35 14.31 32.53
C LYS A 158 27.58 15.14 32.91
N GLU A 159 27.73 16.34 32.37
CA GLU A 159 28.76 17.27 32.85
C GLU A 159 28.22 18.04 34.08
N PRO A 160 28.89 18.01 35.25
CA PRO A 160 28.39 18.64 36.46
C PRO A 160 28.56 20.16 36.37
N LYS A 161 27.49 20.91 36.68
CA LYS A 161 27.60 22.34 36.97
C LYS A 161 28.61 22.50 38.11
N ARG A 162 29.78 23.08 37.83
CA ARG A 162 30.70 23.55 38.88
C ARG A 162 29.92 24.50 39.77
N GLU A 163 29.89 24.19 41.06
CA GLU A 163 29.52 25.11 42.12
C GLU A 163 30.47 26.31 42.04
N GLU A 164 29.92 27.47 41.70
CA GLU A 164 30.60 28.75 41.83
C GLU A 164 30.31 29.23 43.25
N GLN A 165 31.40 29.41 44.01
CA GLN A 165 31.44 29.99 45.35
C GLN A 165 31.20 31.50 45.29
#